data_AF-A0A345NZW0-F1
#
_entry.id   AF-A0A345NZW0-F1
#
_cell.length_a   1.000
_cell.length_b   1.000
_cell.length_c   1.000
_cell.angle_alpha   90.00
_cell.angle_beta   90.00
_cell.angle_gamma   90.00
#
_symmetry.space_group_name_H-M   'P 1'
#
loop_
_entity.id
_entity.type
_entity.pdbx_description
1 polymer ?
#
loop_
_entity_poly.entity_id
_entity_poly.type
_entity_poly.pdbx_seq_one_letter_code
_entity_poly.pdbx_strand_id
1 'polypeptide(L)'
;MIERWLSGNRPIQIEHDGRFVRVGENKGQPVSAVRQERIQEEVEAQIEVKPLKLRQYFLQQRNFQDAEKVEQVDGTVFQGKRGRLLAEVSFAGTSFLEGFLSVYGMELDQAVKRYEEKLQLFEVEQREKKQKAIFIGRVRKGDLEQLSEGFPTVQEAKRKLSNMQQQKEIVPQQYVEMKREE
;
A
#
# COMPACT_ATOMS: atom_id res chain seq x y z
N MET A 1 -23.06 -6.48 3.92
CA MET A 1 -21.91 -6.69 4.81
C MET A 1 -21.07 -5.43 4.77
N ILE A 2 -20.55 -4.98 5.91
CA ILE A 2 -19.58 -3.90 5.96
C ILE A 2 -18.25 -4.49 6.41
N GLU A 3 -17.18 -4.17 5.70
CA GLU A 3 -15.80 -4.44 6.09
C GLU A 3 -15.11 -3.11 6.43
N ARG A 4 -14.45 -3.05 7.58
CA ARG A 4 -13.68 -1.90 8.07
C ARG A 4 -12.26 -2.29 8.38
N TRP A 5 -11.29 -1.52 7.88
CA TRP A 5 -9.88 -1.74 8.14
C TRP A 5 -9.42 -0.76 9.22
N LEU A 6 -8.96 -1.30 10.34
CA LEU A 6 -8.75 -0.52 11.58
C LEU A 6 -7.30 -0.05 11.76
N SER A 7 -6.41 -0.35 10.81
CA SER A 7 -4.96 -0.14 10.90
C SER A 7 -4.36 0.81 9.86
N GLY A 8 -5.20 1.47 9.05
CA GLY A 8 -4.79 2.51 8.10
C GLY A 8 -4.78 3.91 8.73
N ASN A 9 -4.09 4.85 8.08
CA ASN A 9 -4.16 6.28 8.44
C ASN A 9 -5.56 6.84 8.15
N ARG A 10 -6.27 6.23 7.20
CA ARG A 10 -7.69 6.44 6.95
C ARG A 10 -8.45 5.13 7.16
N PRO A 11 -9.60 5.15 7.84
CA PRO A 11 -10.45 3.97 7.93
C PRO A 11 -10.98 3.64 6.53
N ILE A 12 -10.55 2.50 5.97
CA ILE A 12 -11.13 1.95 4.73
C ILE A 12 -12.41 1.23 5.12
N GLN A 13 -13.54 1.62 4.53
CA GLN A 13 -14.83 0.97 4.72
C GLN A 13 -15.40 0.54 3.37
N ILE A 14 -15.80 -0.73 3.25
CA ILE A 14 -16.37 -1.31 2.03
C ILE A 14 -17.71 -1.93 2.38
N GLU A 15 -18.76 -1.57 1.64
CA GLU A 15 -20.08 -2.22 1.74
C GLU A 15 -20.27 -3.20 0.58
N HIS A 16 -20.50 -4.47 0.89
CA HIS A 16 -20.56 -5.54 -0.11
C HIS A 16 -21.50 -6.69 0.31
N ASP A 17 -21.82 -7.56 -0.64
CA ASP A 17 -22.57 -8.81 -0.40
C ASP A 17 -21.67 -10.04 -0.16
N GLY A 18 -20.35 -9.82 -0.14
CA GLY A 18 -19.33 -10.86 -0.04
C GLY A 18 -18.61 -11.14 -1.35
N ARG A 19 -19.19 -10.76 -2.50
CA ARG A 19 -18.56 -10.90 -3.83
C ARG A 19 -18.43 -9.58 -4.56
N PHE A 20 -19.43 -8.72 -4.42
CA PHE A 20 -19.49 -7.43 -5.11
C PHE A 20 -19.78 -6.31 -4.13
N VAL A 21 -19.21 -5.14 -4.43
CA VAL A 21 -19.53 -3.91 -3.71
C VAL A 21 -20.96 -3.48 -4.07
N ARG A 22 -21.74 -3.10 -3.06
CA ARG A 22 -23.11 -2.60 -3.23
C ARG A 22 -23.03 -1.10 -3.49
N VAL A 23 -23.27 -0.68 -4.73
CA VAL A 23 -23.43 0.73 -5.11
C VAL A 23 -24.83 0.93 -5.69
N GLY A 24 -25.76 1.44 -4.88
CA GLY A 24 -27.15 1.63 -5.33
C GLY A 24 -27.82 0.33 -5.81
N GLU A 25 -28.68 0.43 -6.84
CA GLU A 25 -29.40 -0.72 -7.40
C GLU A 25 -28.55 -1.59 -8.35
N ASN A 26 -27.37 -1.13 -8.75
CA ASN A 26 -26.49 -1.83 -9.69
C ASN A 26 -25.28 -2.44 -8.97
N LYS A 27 -25.20 -3.77 -8.95
CA LYS A 27 -23.97 -4.49 -8.59
C LYS A 27 -22.87 -4.07 -9.56
N GLY A 28 -21.72 -3.63 -9.07
CA GLY A 28 -20.70 -3.17 -10.00
C GLY A 28 -19.33 -3.01 -9.37
N GLN A 29 -18.65 -4.13 -9.17
CA GLN A 29 -17.19 -4.34 -9.07
C GLN A 29 -16.90 -5.48 -8.08
N PRO A 30 -16.01 -6.44 -8.42
CA PRO A 30 -15.57 -7.46 -7.47
C PRO A 30 -14.96 -6.83 -6.22
N VAL A 31 -15.26 -7.39 -5.05
CA VAL A 31 -14.71 -6.89 -3.77
C VAL A 31 -13.18 -6.87 -3.80
N SER A 32 -12.54 -7.86 -4.42
CA SER A 32 -11.09 -7.92 -4.54
C SER A 32 -10.51 -6.75 -5.32
N ALA A 33 -11.13 -6.35 -6.43
CA ALA A 33 -10.71 -5.19 -7.20
C ALA A 33 -10.81 -3.90 -6.37
N VAL A 34 -11.92 -3.71 -5.64
CA VAL A 34 -12.11 -2.53 -4.79
C VAL A 34 -11.12 -2.51 -3.63
N ARG A 35 -10.81 -3.66 -3.00
CA ARG A 35 -9.75 -3.72 -1.99
C ARG A 35 -8.40 -3.29 -2.57
N GLN A 36 -8.06 -3.76 -3.77
CA GLN A 36 -6.79 -3.40 -4.42
C GLN A 36 -6.69 -1.90 -4.69
N GLU A 37 -7.76 -1.30 -5.22
CA GLU A 37 -7.83 0.14 -5.45
C GLU A 37 -7.65 0.93 -4.16
N ARG A 38 -8.33 0.53 -3.07
CA ARG A 38 -8.18 1.18 -1.75
C ARG A 38 -6.78 1.05 -1.18
N ILE A 39 -6.10 -0.08 -1.38
CA ILE A 39 -4.69 -0.24 -0.98
C ILE A 39 -3.82 0.75 -1.74
N GLN A 40 -4.01 0.83 -3.07
CA GLN A 40 -3.25 1.72 -3.91
C GLN A 40 -3.45 3.18 -3.49
N GLU A 41 -4.69 3.63 -3.26
CA GLU A 41 -4.99 4.98 -2.78
C GLU A 41 -4.32 5.29 -1.42
N GLU A 42 -4.33 4.34 -0.49
CA GLU A 42 -3.75 4.50 0.85
C GLU A 42 -2.22 4.66 0.81
N VAL A 43 -1.54 3.92 -0.09
CA VAL A 43 -0.08 3.97 -0.21
C VAL A 43 0.40 5.07 -1.16
N GLU A 44 -0.38 5.46 -2.17
CA GLU A 44 -0.06 6.54 -3.11
C GLU A 44 0.29 7.86 -2.40
N ALA A 45 -0.39 8.14 -1.29
CA ALA A 45 -0.16 9.36 -0.50
C ALA A 45 1.23 9.41 0.17
N GLN A 46 1.96 8.30 0.19
CA GLN A 46 3.25 8.13 0.88
C GLN A 46 4.40 7.83 -0.09
N ILE A 47 4.14 7.81 -1.40
CA ILE A 47 5.17 7.53 -2.40
C ILE A 47 6.08 8.74 -2.56
N GLU A 48 7.38 8.47 -2.53
CA GLU A 48 8.44 9.43 -2.82
C GLU A 48 9.35 8.85 -3.90
N VAL A 49 9.57 9.62 -4.96
CA VAL A 49 10.55 9.25 -6.00
C VAL A 49 11.87 9.92 -5.65
N LYS A 50 12.84 9.13 -5.19
CA LYS A 50 14.15 9.67 -4.84
C LYS A 50 14.89 10.14 -6.11
N PRO A 51 15.44 11.37 -6.14
CA PRO A 51 16.20 11.87 -7.29
C PRO A 51 17.30 10.90 -7.74
N LEU A 52 18.01 10.28 -6.80
CA LEU A 52 19.06 9.31 -7.11
C LEU A 52 18.55 8.10 -7.91
N LYS A 53 17.37 7.56 -7.56
CA LYS A 53 16.76 6.44 -8.29
C LYS A 53 16.32 6.85 -9.70
N LEU A 54 15.77 8.06 -9.82
CA LEU A 54 15.36 8.62 -11.11
C LEU A 54 16.55 8.87 -12.04
N ARG A 55 17.63 9.44 -11.52
CA ARG A 55 18.89 9.62 -12.25
C ARG A 55 19.46 8.27 -12.69
N GLN A 56 19.50 7.28 -11.79
CA GLN A 56 19.97 5.94 -12.11
C GLN A 56 19.15 5.29 -13.23
N TYR A 57 17.82 5.46 -13.22
CA TYR A 57 16.96 4.99 -14.29
C TYR A 57 17.35 5.61 -15.64
N PHE A 58 17.51 6.94 -15.73
CA PHE A 58 17.91 7.58 -16.99
C PHE A 58 19.28 7.14 -17.49
N LEU A 59 20.26 6.97 -16.58
CA LEU A 59 21.58 6.45 -16.95
C LEU A 59 21.52 5.03 -17.52
N GLN A 60 20.67 4.15 -16.96
CA GLN A 60 20.45 2.81 -17.49
C GLN A 60 19.84 2.83 -18.90
N GLN A 61 18.97 3.80 -19.18
CA GLN A 61 18.39 4.02 -20.51
C GLN A 61 19.31 4.80 -21.47
N ARG A 62 20.55 5.10 -21.06
CA ARG A 62 21.52 5.93 -21.81
C ARG A 62 21.00 7.34 -22.13
N ASN A 63 20.04 7.83 -21.35
CA ASN A 63 19.49 9.18 -21.48
C ASN A 63 20.24 10.13 -20.53
N PHE A 64 21.45 10.51 -20.93
CA PHE A 64 22.32 11.35 -20.10
C PHE A 64 21.78 12.77 -19.91
N GLN A 65 21.04 13.29 -20.90
CA GLN A 65 20.44 14.63 -20.82
C GLN A 65 19.40 14.70 -19.69
N ASP A 66 18.47 13.75 -19.64
CA ASP A 66 17.48 13.74 -18.57
C ASP A 66 18.08 13.34 -17.22
N ALA A 67 19.16 12.53 -17.20
CA ALA A 67 19.90 12.24 -15.97
C ALA A 67 20.52 13.51 -15.34
N GLU A 68 21.06 14.42 -16.15
CA GLU A 68 21.61 15.70 -15.70
C GLU A 68 20.51 16.63 -15.19
N LYS A 69 19.35 16.67 -15.87
CA LYS A 69 18.19 17.46 -15.43
C LYS A 69 17.71 17.08 -14.03
N VAL A 70 17.83 15.81 -13.61
CA VAL A 70 17.41 15.39 -12.26
C VAL A 70 18.13 16.18 -11.16
N GLU A 71 19.40 16.55 -11.37
CA GLU A 71 20.18 17.33 -10.40
C GLU A 71 19.76 18.81 -10.35
N GLN A 72 19.07 19.28 -11.37
CA GLN A 72 18.61 20.67 -11.52
C GLN A 72 17.18 20.88 -11.01
N VAL A 73 16.41 19.80 -10.83
CA VAL A 73 15.05 19.85 -10.29
C VAL A 73 15.11 19.83 -8.76
N ASP A 74 14.37 20.73 -8.11
CA ASP A 74 14.23 20.72 -6.66
C ASP A 74 13.69 19.36 -6.19
N GLY A 75 14.42 18.67 -5.32
CA GLY A 75 14.05 17.34 -4.84
C GLY A 75 12.68 17.26 -4.16
N THR A 76 12.18 18.40 -3.66
CA THR A 76 10.83 18.50 -3.08
C THR A 76 9.71 18.32 -4.10
N VAL A 77 10.01 18.50 -5.40
CA VAL A 77 9.09 18.24 -6.53
C VAL A 77 8.69 16.76 -6.62
N PHE A 78 9.49 15.87 -6.05
CA PHE A 78 9.24 14.43 -6.07
C PHE A 78 8.50 13.92 -4.82
N GLN A 79 7.97 14.82 -4.01
CA GLN A 79 7.26 14.51 -2.77
C GLN A 79 5.77 14.90 -2.84
N GLY A 80 4.89 13.94 -2.56
CA GLY A 80 3.45 14.20 -2.39
C GLY A 80 2.54 13.39 -3.32
N LYS A 81 1.30 13.85 -3.49
CA LYS A 81 0.29 13.13 -4.28
C LYS A 81 0.62 13.21 -5.76
N ARG A 82 0.42 12.10 -6.49
CA ARG A 82 0.65 11.93 -7.93
C ARG A 82 0.28 13.14 -8.79
N GLY A 83 -0.90 13.75 -8.57
CA GLY A 83 -1.34 14.92 -9.34
C GLY A 83 -0.46 16.16 -9.20
N ARG A 84 0.13 16.39 -8.02
CA ARG A 84 1.07 17.50 -7.79
C ARG A 84 2.43 17.21 -8.42
N LEU A 85 2.90 15.97 -8.27
CA LEU A 85 4.14 15.49 -8.90
C LEU A 85 4.08 15.65 -10.42
N LEU A 86 2.97 15.25 -11.05
CA LEU A 86 2.77 15.35 -12.49
C LEU A 86 2.81 16.80 -12.98
N ALA A 87 2.18 17.72 -12.25
CA ALA A 87 2.16 19.13 -12.63
C ALA A 87 3.56 19.75 -12.57
N GLU A 88 4.34 19.44 -11.54
CA GLU A 88 5.67 19.99 -11.33
C GLU A 88 6.73 19.35 -12.26
N VAL A 89 6.59 18.06 -12.60
CA VAL A 89 7.54 17.32 -13.46
C VAL A 89 7.29 17.52 -14.96
N SER A 90 6.05 17.84 -15.37
CA SER A 90 5.69 18.04 -16.79
C SER A 90 6.50 19.13 -17.51
N PHE A 91 7.05 20.11 -16.77
CA PHE A 91 7.87 21.18 -17.32
C PHE A 91 9.21 20.68 -17.89
N ALA A 92 9.72 19.52 -17.42
CA ALA A 92 11.01 18.96 -17.85
C ALA A 92 10.97 18.26 -19.23
N GLY A 93 9.77 18.11 -19.80
CA GLY A 93 9.52 17.47 -21.10
C GLY A 93 9.03 16.02 -20.99
N THR A 94 8.51 15.49 -22.10
CA THR A 94 7.84 14.18 -22.16
C THR A 94 8.73 13.01 -21.76
N SER A 95 9.98 12.97 -22.23
CA SER A 95 10.93 11.89 -21.90
C SER A 95 11.25 11.83 -20.40
N PHE A 96 11.37 13.00 -19.77
CA PHE A 96 11.60 13.10 -18.34
C PHE A 96 10.38 12.62 -17.55
N LEU A 97 9.18 13.04 -17.96
CA LEU A 97 7.92 12.62 -17.34
C LEU A 97 7.73 11.09 -17.44
N GLU A 98 8.04 10.49 -18.58
CA GLU A 98 7.98 9.04 -18.77
C GLU A 98 8.95 8.30 -17.82
N GLY A 99 10.18 8.79 -17.68
CA GLY A 99 11.13 8.22 -16.74
C GLY A 99 10.68 8.38 -15.29
N PHE A 100 10.15 9.54 -14.92
CA PHE A 100 9.58 9.76 -13.59
C PHE A 100 8.42 8.80 -13.31
N LEU A 101 7.47 8.66 -14.23
CA LEU A 101 6.32 7.76 -14.10
C LEU A 101 6.76 6.29 -13.98
N SER A 102 7.82 5.90 -14.68
CA SER A 102 8.38 4.55 -14.60
C SER A 102 8.92 4.27 -13.20
N VAL A 103 9.70 5.20 -12.63
CA VAL A 103 10.23 5.04 -11.27
C VAL A 103 9.12 5.14 -10.23
N TYR A 104 8.17 6.07 -10.38
CA TYR A 104 7.01 6.18 -9.52
C TYR A 104 6.19 4.88 -9.48
N GLY A 105 5.95 4.26 -10.64
CA GLY A 105 5.25 2.98 -10.74
C GLY A 105 5.95 1.86 -9.97
N MET A 106 7.29 1.78 -10.08
CA MET A 106 8.07 0.81 -9.31
C MET A 106 7.97 1.03 -7.79
N GLU A 107 8.06 2.28 -7.32
CA GLU A 107 7.91 2.60 -5.89
C GLU A 107 6.49 2.29 -5.39
N LEU A 108 5.48 2.57 -6.22
CA LEU A 108 4.08 2.27 -5.94
C LEU A 108 3.86 0.77 -5.79
N ASP A 109 4.31 -0.04 -6.76
CA ASP A 109 4.20 -1.49 -6.70
C ASP A 109 4.87 -2.06 -5.45
N GLN A 110 6.07 -1.55 -5.11
CA GLN A 110 6.77 -1.97 -3.90
C GLN A 110 6.01 -1.59 -2.63
N ALA A 111 5.39 -0.41 -2.59
CA ALA A 111 4.60 0.04 -1.46
C ALA A 111 3.32 -0.78 -1.28
N VAL A 112 2.60 -1.06 -2.37
CA VAL A 112 1.46 -1.98 -2.39
C VAL A 112 1.88 -3.33 -1.83
N LYS A 113 3.00 -3.89 -2.30
CA LYS A 113 3.50 -5.20 -1.84
C LYS A 113 3.81 -5.22 -0.34
N ARG A 114 4.48 -4.17 0.18
CA ARG A 114 4.71 -4.00 1.62
C ARG A 114 3.40 -3.92 2.41
N TYR A 115 2.40 -3.22 1.87
CA TYR A 115 1.09 -3.12 2.49
C TYR A 115 0.39 -4.48 2.56
N GLU A 116 0.44 -5.26 1.47
CA GLU A 116 -0.18 -6.60 1.40
C GLU A 116 0.46 -7.62 2.35
N GLU A 117 1.73 -7.43 2.73
CA GLU A 117 2.42 -8.27 3.71
C GLU A 117 2.13 -7.90 5.16
N LYS A 118 1.65 -6.67 5.40
CA LYS A 118 1.38 -6.14 6.73
C LYS A 118 0.18 -6.83 7.36
N LEU A 119 0.36 -7.28 8.61
CA LEU A 119 -0.76 -7.74 9.43
C LEU A 119 -1.60 -6.55 9.88
N GLN A 120 -2.91 -6.69 9.74
CA GLN A 120 -3.89 -5.64 9.94
C GLN A 120 -5.09 -6.15 10.71
N LEU A 121 -5.84 -5.21 11.29
CA LEU A 121 -7.06 -5.53 12.01
C LEU A 121 -8.28 -5.21 11.14
N PHE A 122 -9.16 -6.20 10.99
CA PHE A 122 -10.38 -6.11 10.21
C PHE A 122 -11.58 -6.26 11.12
N GLU A 123 -12.61 -5.48 10.81
CA GLU A 123 -13.93 -5.59 11.40
C GLU A 123 -14.94 -5.86 10.29
N VAL A 124 -15.70 -6.95 10.41
CA VAL A 124 -16.73 -7.34 9.46
C VAL A 124 -18.09 -7.37 10.17
N GLU A 125 -19.06 -6.64 9.62
CA GLU A 125 -20.40 -6.49 10.16
C GLU A 125 -21.44 -7.03 9.17
N GLN A 126 -22.18 -8.06 9.58
CA GLN A 126 -23.35 -8.57 8.86
C GLN A 126 -24.61 -7.90 9.40
N ARG A 127 -24.99 -6.75 8.80
CA ARG A 127 -26.18 -5.96 9.19
C ARG A 127 -27.45 -6.80 9.41
N GLU A 128 -27.74 -7.72 8.49
CA GLU A 128 -28.94 -8.58 8.53
C GLU A 128 -28.97 -9.52 9.75
N LYS A 129 -27.80 -10.00 10.19
CA LYS A 129 -27.69 -10.95 11.31
C LYS A 129 -27.29 -10.28 12.63
N LYS A 130 -27.06 -8.95 12.62
CA LYS A 130 -26.46 -8.20 13.73
C LYS A 130 -25.17 -8.84 14.28
N GLN A 131 -24.42 -9.52 13.41
CA GLN A 131 -23.18 -10.19 13.77
C GLN A 131 -22.00 -9.29 13.42
N LYS A 132 -21.05 -9.20 14.35
CA LYS A 132 -19.82 -8.45 14.22
C LYS A 132 -18.65 -9.36 14.54
N ALA A 133 -17.66 -9.41 13.66
CA ALA A 133 -16.43 -10.15 13.84
C ALA A 133 -15.23 -9.22 13.73
N ILE A 134 -14.27 -9.36 14.64
CA ILE A 134 -13.01 -8.61 14.64
C ILE A 134 -11.88 -9.63 14.52
N PHE A 135 -10.96 -9.50 13.58
CA PHE A 135 -9.88 -10.47 13.41
C PHE A 135 -8.63 -9.84 12.80
N ILE A 136 -7.50 -10.52 12.97
CA ILE A 136 -6.23 -10.17 12.35
C ILE A 136 -6.13 -10.89 11.01
N GLY A 137 -5.74 -10.14 9.98
CA GLY A 137 -5.56 -10.68 8.64
C GLY A 137 -4.57 -9.87 7.84
N ARG A 138 -4.58 -10.10 6.53
CA ARG A 138 -3.91 -9.27 5.52
C ARG A 138 -4.67 -9.37 4.21
N VAL A 139 -4.46 -8.41 3.33
CA VAL A 139 -5.03 -8.46 1.98
C VAL A 139 -3.90 -8.73 0.99
N ARG A 140 -4.07 -9.67 0.07
CA ARG A 140 -3.10 -9.99 -0.98
C ARG A 140 -3.79 -10.00 -2.32
N LYS A 141 -3.39 -9.13 -3.25
CA LYS A 141 -4.02 -9.00 -4.57
C LYS A 141 -5.54 -8.86 -4.49
N GLY A 142 -6.02 -8.13 -3.49
CA GLY A 142 -7.46 -7.94 -3.22
C GLY A 142 -8.14 -9.03 -2.40
N ASP A 143 -7.48 -10.15 -2.11
CA ASP A 143 -8.07 -11.23 -1.31
C ASP A 143 -7.76 -11.05 0.17
N LEU A 144 -8.81 -11.01 0.99
CA LEU A 144 -8.70 -10.90 2.45
C LEU A 144 -8.45 -12.29 3.05
N GLU A 145 -7.26 -12.46 3.62
CA GLU A 145 -6.84 -13.67 4.33
C GLU A 145 -6.96 -13.44 5.84
N GLN A 146 -7.87 -14.19 6.48
CA GLN A 146 -8.00 -14.21 7.93
C GLN A 146 -6.91 -15.11 8.53
N LEU A 147 -6.13 -14.57 9.47
CA LEU A 147 -4.96 -15.24 10.07
C LEU A 147 -5.10 -15.47 11.58
N SER A 148 -6.21 -15.05 12.17
CA SER A 148 -6.54 -15.32 13.56
C SER A 148 -8.00 -15.73 13.70
N GLU A 149 -8.34 -16.28 14.86
CA GLU A 149 -9.72 -16.37 15.31
C GLU A 149 -10.34 -14.97 15.51
N GLY A 150 -11.66 -14.95 15.69
CA GLY A 150 -12.40 -13.72 15.99
C GLY A 150 -12.20 -13.28 17.44
N PHE A 151 -12.08 -11.97 17.66
CA PHE A 151 -11.94 -11.35 18.97
C PHE A 151 -13.24 -10.66 19.39
N PRO A 152 -13.57 -10.66 20.69
CA PRO A 152 -14.74 -9.95 21.21
C PRO A 152 -14.52 -8.43 21.21
N THR A 153 -13.27 -7.97 21.35
CA THR A 153 -12.94 -6.54 21.45
C THR A 153 -11.76 -6.14 20.56
N VAL A 154 -11.77 -4.89 20.09
CA VAL A 154 -10.65 -4.29 19.33
C VAL A 154 -9.37 -4.23 20.16
N GLN A 155 -9.48 -4.04 21.49
CA GLN A 155 -8.32 -3.93 22.37
C GLN A 155 -7.55 -5.26 22.48
N GLU A 156 -8.26 -6.38 22.65
CA GLU A 156 -7.64 -7.71 22.66
C GLU A 156 -6.94 -8.02 21.33
N ALA A 157 -7.63 -7.72 20.23
CA ALA A 157 -7.08 -7.92 18.90
C ALA A 157 -5.83 -7.06 18.65
N LYS A 158 -5.81 -5.80 19.11
CA LYS A 158 -4.62 -4.92 19.04
C LYS A 158 -3.44 -5.47 19.84
N ARG A 159 -3.68 -5.99 21.06
CA ARG A 159 -2.63 -6.63 21.87
C ARG A 159 -2.04 -7.83 21.16
N LYS A 160 -2.89 -8.70 20.60
CA LYS A 160 -2.43 -9.89 19.85
C LYS A 160 -1.66 -9.49 18.59
N LEU A 161 -2.14 -8.49 17.84
CA LEU A 161 -1.46 -7.97 16.66
C LEU A 161 -0.06 -7.46 16.98
N SER A 162 0.09 -6.68 18.05
CA SER A 162 1.39 -6.18 18.52
C SER A 162 2.37 -7.32 18.79
N ASN A 163 1.93 -8.37 19.49
CA ASN A 163 2.78 -9.53 19.78
C ASN A 163 3.20 -10.29 18.51
N MET A 164 2.29 -10.42 17.54
CA MET A 164 2.59 -11.07 16.25
C MET A 164 3.57 -10.26 15.39
N GLN A 165 3.49 -8.94 15.45
CA GLN A 165 4.41 -8.05 14.73
C GLN A 165 5.82 -8.11 15.33
N GLN A 166 5.95 -8.07 16.67
CA GLN A 166 7.24 -8.20 17.34
C GLN A 166 7.92 -9.53 17.02
N GLN A 167 7.18 -10.65 17.02
CA GLN A 167 7.73 -11.95 16.64
C GLN A 167 8.24 -12.00 15.19
N LYS A 168 7.59 -11.29 14.26
CA LYS A 168 8.03 -11.19 12.87
C LYS A 168 9.27 -10.31 12.68
N GLU A 169 9.53 -9.36 13.57
CA GLU A 169 10.72 -8.48 13.49
C GLU A 169 11.98 -9.13 14.08
N ILE A 170 11.82 -10.06 15.04
CA ILE A 170 12.93 -10.80 15.66
C ILE A 170 13.54 -11.83 14.70
N VAL A 171 12.72 -12.47 13.86
CA VAL A 171 13.18 -13.49 12.89
C VAL A 171 14.15 -12.95 11.82
N PRO A 172 13.95 -11.75 11.21
CA PRO A 172 14.92 -11.16 10.29
C PRO A 172 16.26 -10.78 10.94
N GLN A 173 16.31 -10.46 12.24
CA GLN A 173 17.55 -10.04 12.89
C GLN A 173 18.51 -11.22 13.15
N GLN A 174 17.99 -12.38 13.54
CA GLN A 174 18.81 -13.58 13.77
C GLN A 174 19.48 -14.13 12.49
N TYR A 175 18.87 -13.92 11.31
CA TYR A 175 19.47 -14.33 10.03
C TYR A 175 20.58 -13.39 9.52
N VAL A 176 20.62 -12.14 9.99
CA VAL A 176 21.66 -11.16 9.60
C VAL A 176 22.92 -11.32 10.46
N GLU A 177 22.78 -11.72 11.73
CA GLU A 177 23.92 -12.01 12.61
C GLU A 177 24.62 -13.32 12.26
N MET A 178 23.89 -14.39 11.93
CA MET A 178 24.51 -15.67 11.54
C MET A 178 25.37 -15.60 10.26
N LYS A 179 25.13 -14.64 9.35
CA LYS A 179 25.92 -14.47 8.12
C LYS A 179 27.17 -13.57 8.27
N ARG A 180 27.40 -12.99 9.44
CA ARG A 180 28.62 -12.21 9.73
C ARG A 180 29.69 -13.01 10.47
N GLU A 181 29.36 -14.21 10.93
CA GLU A 181 30.27 -15.10 11.67
C GLU A 181 30.77 -16.30 10.82
N GLU A 182 30.41 -16.36 9.52
CA GLU A 182 30.99 -17.28 8.52
C GLU A 182 31.94 -16.54 7.57
#